data_AF-Q7VEH1-F1
#
_entry.id   AF-Q7VEH1-F1
#
_cell.length_a   1.000
_cell.length_b   1.000
_cell.length_c   1.000
_cell.angle_alpha   90.00
_cell.angle_beta   90.00
_cell.angle_gamma   90.00
#
_symmetry.space_group_name_H-M   'P 1'
#
loop_
_entity.id
_entity.type
_entity.pdbx_description
1 polymer ?
#
loop_
_entity_poly.entity_id
_entity_poly.type
_entity_poly.pdbx_seq_one_letter_code
_entity_poly.pdbx_strand_id
1 'polypeptide(L)' 'MVLPTTAKQMTYFRASNCAIRYRGFLLIEQQNKSWLIRPERSPLVLLPFRTEICSLIEAKLILDAKLDEKKEKLKAA' A
#
# COMPACT_ATOMS: atom_id res chain seq x y z
N MET A 1 -22.57 -4.26 -39.65
CA MET A 1 -22.76 -3.11 -38.75
C MET A 1 -22.04 -3.41 -37.44
N VAL A 2 -21.13 -2.49 -37.08
CA VAL A 2 -20.37 -2.20 -35.84
C VAL A 2 -20.34 -3.20 -34.66
N LEU A 3 -19.12 -3.48 -34.20
CA LEU A 3 -18.69 -4.14 -32.95
C LEU A 3 -19.36 -3.56 -31.68
N PRO A 4 -19.31 -4.33 -30.58
CA PRO A 4 -18.75 -3.75 -29.36
C PRO A 4 -17.44 -4.44 -28.96
N THR A 5 -16.37 -3.66 -29.09
CA THR A 5 -15.08 -3.84 -28.43
C THR A 5 -15.26 -3.66 -26.92
N THR A 6 -14.32 -4.21 -26.14
CA THR A 6 -13.97 -3.86 -24.73
C THR A 6 -14.71 -4.56 -23.58
N ALA A 7 -14.04 -5.58 -23.02
CA ALA A 7 -13.81 -5.74 -21.57
C ALA A 7 -12.68 -6.76 -21.39
N LYS A 8 -11.43 -6.37 -21.65
CA LYS A 8 -10.46 -6.03 -20.58
C LYS A 8 -10.24 -7.21 -19.62
N GLN A 9 -9.30 -8.08 -20.03
CA GLN A 9 -8.44 -8.91 -19.19
C GLN A 9 -8.87 -9.07 -17.72
N MET A 10 -9.62 -10.13 -17.43
CA MET A 10 -9.54 -10.76 -16.12
C MET A 10 -8.29 -11.66 -16.12
N THR A 11 -7.13 -11.02 -16.00
CA THR A 11 -5.91 -11.72 -15.61
C THR A 11 -6.17 -12.33 -14.24
N TYR A 12 -6.19 -13.66 -14.21
CA TYR A 12 -6.09 -14.48 -13.02
C TYR A 12 -5.03 -13.90 -12.06
N PHE A 13 -5.49 -13.20 -11.02
CA PHE A 13 -4.63 -12.82 -9.90
C PHE A 13 -4.51 -14.02 -8.96
N ARG A 14 -3.93 -15.12 -9.47
CA ARG A 14 -3.48 -16.27 -8.67
C ARG A 14 -2.12 -15.93 -8.06
N ALA A 15 -2.12 -15.04 -7.09
CA ALA A 15 -1.12 -14.94 -6.06
C ALA A 15 -1.85 -14.32 -4.89
N SER A 16 -2.03 -15.07 -3.82
CA SER A 16 -2.56 -14.61 -2.53
C SER A 16 -1.64 -13.53 -1.97
N ASN A 17 -1.72 -12.32 -2.53
CA ASN A 17 -1.09 -11.14 -1.98
C ASN A 17 -1.89 -10.79 -0.73
N CYS A 18 -1.35 -11.19 0.41
CA CYS A 18 -1.96 -10.91 1.71
C CYS A 18 -2.04 -9.38 1.87
N ALA A 19 -3.27 -8.86 1.97
CA ALA A 19 -3.52 -7.45 2.20
C ALA A 19 -3.93 -7.27 3.67
N ILE A 20 -3.14 -6.49 4.40
CA ILE A 20 -3.29 -6.32 5.85
C ILE A 20 -3.60 -4.86 6.13
N ARG A 21 -4.63 -4.61 6.93
CA ARG A 21 -4.98 -3.27 7.40
C ARG A 21 -4.21 -2.94 8.66
N TYR A 22 -3.59 -1.78 8.71
CA TYR A 22 -2.84 -1.30 9.87
C TYR A 22 -2.85 0.24 9.94
N ARG A 23 -3.34 0.80 11.06
CA ARG A 23 -3.42 2.25 11.34
C ARG A 23 -4.01 3.11 10.20
N GLY A 24 -4.99 2.58 9.46
CA GLY A 24 -5.62 3.26 8.31
C GLY A 24 -4.86 3.15 6.99
N PHE A 25 -3.86 2.28 6.93
CA PHE A 25 -3.11 1.91 5.73
C PHE A 25 -3.36 0.45 5.37
N LEU A 26 -3.30 0.17 4.07
CA LEU A 26 -3.23 -1.16 3.49
C LEU A 26 -1.78 -1.49 3.20
N LEU A 27 -1.30 -2.56 3.81
CA LEU A 27 -0.03 -3.21 3.52
C LEU A 27 -0.32 -4.38 2.60
N ILE A 28 0.16 -4.32 1.36
CA ILE A 28 -0.10 -5.33 0.33
C ILE A 28 1.22 -6.00 0.01
N GLU A 29 1.34 -7.28 0.37
CA GLU A 29 2.51 -8.08 0.03
C GLU A 29 2.65 -8.18 -1.50
N GLN A 30 3.87 -8.02 -1.99
CA GLN A 30 4.22 -8.13 -3.40
C GLN A 30 4.96 -9.45 -3.65
N GLN A 31 5.03 -9.88 -4.92
CA GLN A 31 5.66 -11.14 -5.31
C GLN A 31 7.14 -11.24 -4.91
N ASN A 32 7.82 -10.11 -4.76
CA ASN A 32 9.21 -10.02 -4.32
C ASN A 32 9.36 -9.90 -2.79
N LYS A 33 8.35 -10.28 -1.99
CA LYS A 33 8.34 -10.14 -0.51
C LYS A 33 8.51 -8.70 -0.01
N SER A 34 8.28 -7.72 -0.87
CA SER A 34 8.16 -6.31 -0.46
C SER A 34 6.72 -5.97 -0.11
N TRP A 35 6.52 -4.85 0.60
CA TRP A 35 5.19 -4.37 0.96
C TRP A 35 4.87 -3.06 0.27
N LEU A 36 3.77 -3.04 -0.48
CA LEU A 36 3.18 -1.80 -0.95
C LEU A 36 2.28 -1.25 0.15
N ILE A 37 2.65 -0.10 0.70
CA ILE A 37 1.91 0.57 1.77
C ILE A 37 1.16 1.74 1.16
N ARG A 38 -0.17 1.73 1.28
CA ARG A 38 -1.01 2.82 0.77
C ARG A 38 -2.11 3.21 1.77
N PRO A 39 -2.54 4.47 1.78
CA PRO A 39 -3.68 4.90 2.57
C PRO A 39 -4.99 4.21 2.17
N GLU A 40 -5.86 3.90 3.14
CA GLU A 40 -7.21 3.36 2.87
C GLU A 40 -8.19 4.42 2.37
N ARG A 41 -8.07 5.66 2.87
CA ARG A 41 -8.93 6.79 2.49
C ARG A 41 -8.09 8.02 2.21
N SER A 42 -8.32 8.69 1.09
CA SER A 42 -7.77 10.03 0.83
C SER A 42 -8.72 11.07 1.44
N PRO A 43 -8.25 12.19 2.03
CA PRO A 43 -6.89 12.74 2.01
C PRO A 43 -6.04 12.19 3.17
N LEU A 44 -4.85 11.66 2.91
CA LEU A 44 -4.00 11.11 3.98
C LEU A 44 -2.58 11.66 4.01
N VAL A 45 -2.07 11.66 5.25
CA VAL A 45 -0.83 12.26 5.77
C VAL A 45 0.44 11.75 5.07
N LEU A 46 0.41 10.53 4.53
CA LEU A 46 1.50 9.90 3.79
C LEU A 46 1.03 9.40 2.43
N LEU A 47 1.84 9.67 1.40
CA LEU A 47 1.67 9.12 0.07
C LEU A 47 1.94 7.60 0.05
N PRO A 48 1.41 6.86 -0.93
CA PRO A 48 1.77 5.46 -1.12
C PRO A 48 3.28 5.29 -1.31
N PHE A 49 3.86 4.29 -0.66
CA PHE A 49 5.28 3.94 -0.81
C PHE A 49 5.48 2.43 -0.75
N ARG A 50 6.64 1.97 -1.23
CA ARG A 50 7.05 0.58 -1.12
C ARG A 50 8.16 0.44 -0.08
N THR A 51 8.14 -0.67 0.65
CA THR A 51 9.27 -1.10 1.46
C THR A 51 10.23 -1.93 0.61
N GLU A 52 11.44 -2.13 1.11
CA GLU A 52 12.33 -3.19 0.63
C GLU A 52 11.76 -4.57 0.98
N ILE A 53 12.49 -5.63 0.62
CA ILE A 53 12.19 -7.01 1.00
C ILE A 53 12.27 -7.12 2.53
N CYS A 54 11.12 -7.26 3.19
CA CYS A 54 11.06 -7.26 4.65
C CYS A 54 9.86 -8.04 5.18
N SER A 55 9.95 -8.40 6.46
CA SER A 55 8.85 -9.07 7.18
C SER A 55 7.70 -8.10 7.44
N LEU A 56 6.49 -8.63 7.66
CA LEU A 56 5.32 -7.81 8.04
C LEU A 56 5.59 -6.91 9.26
N ILE A 57 6.33 -7.43 10.24
CA ILE A 57 6.67 -6.68 11.46
C ILE A 57 7.52 -5.46 11.11
N GLU A 58 8.52 -5.63 10.25
CA GLU A 58 9.38 -4.54 9.77
C GLU A 58 8.57 -3.53 8.94
N ALA A 59 7.68 -4.00 8.07
CA ALA A 59 6.80 -3.11 7.30
C ALA A 59 5.92 -2.23 8.20
N LYS A 60 5.43 -2.75 9.33
CA LYS A 60 4.70 -1.97 10.34
C LYS A 60 5.60 -0.93 11.00
N LEU A 61 6.80 -1.31 11.44
CA LEU A 61 7.76 -0.38 12.05
C LEU A 61 8.16 0.76 11.11
N ILE A 62 8.39 0.46 9.82
CA ILE A 62 8.69 1.48 8.81
C ILE A 62 7.52 2.46 8.64
N LEU A 63 6.29 1.96 8.62
CA LEU A 63 5.10 2.79 8.54
C LEU A 63 4.93 3.66 9.80
N ASP A 64 5.13 3.10 10.99
CA ASP A 64 5.03 3.83 12.24
C ASP A 64 6.06 4.97 12.30
N ALA A 65 7.32 4.70 11.94
CA ALA A 65 8.37 5.73 11.89
C ALA A 65 8.04 6.87 10.91
N LYS A 66 7.54 6.53 9.71
CA LYS A 66 7.11 7.54 8.72
C LYS A 66 5.91 8.36 9.20
N LEU A 67 4.97 7.73 9.92
CA LEU A 67 3.82 8.41 10.48
C LEU A 67 4.24 9.40 11.56
N ASP A 68 5.16 9.01 12.43
CA ASP A 68 5.63 9.90 13.50
C ASP A 68 6.47 11.05 12.95
N GLU A 69 7.36 10.81 11.98
CA GLU A 69 8.09 11.89 11.28
C GLU A 69 7.12 12.92 10.67
N LYS A 70 6.04 12.44 10.04
CA LYS A 70 5.09 13.33 9.38
C LYS A 70 4.21 14.08 10.36
N LYS A 71 3.85 13.48 11.50
CA LYS A 71 3.15 14.17 12.60
C LYS A 71 4.03 15.28 13.19
N GLU A 72 5.31 15.02 13.42
CA GLU A 72 6.23 16.02 13.94
C GLU A 72 6.39 17.19 12.96
N LYS A 73 6.52 16.90 11.65
CA LYS A 73 6.52 17.94 10.60
C LYS A 73 5.22 18.74 10.54
N LEU A 74 4.07 18.15 10.87
CA LEU A 74 2.78 18.83 10.88
C LEU A 74 2.61 19.71 12.13
N LYS A 75 3.16 19.33 13.28
CA LYS A 75 3.13 20.14 14.51
C LYS A 75 4.10 21.33 14.48
N ALA A 76 5.18 21.22 13.71
CA ALA A 76 6.20 22.26 13.59
C ALA A 76 5.86 23.33 12.53
N ALA A 77 4.74 23.21 11.83
CA ALA A 77 4.24 24.13 10.81
C ALA A 77 3.02 24.90 11.31
#